data_AF-A0A9D5GQT0-F1
#
_entry.id   AF-A0A9D5GQT0-F1
#
_cell.length_a   1.000
_cell.length_b   1.000
_cell.length_c   1.000
_cell.angle_alpha   90.00
_cell.angle_beta   90.00
_cell.angle_gamma   90.00
#
_symmetry.space_group_name_H-M   'P 1'
#
loop_
_entity.id
_entity.type
_entity.pdbx_description
1 polymer ?
#
loop_
_entity_poly.entity_id
_entity_poly.type
_entity_poly.pdbx_seq_one_letter_code
_entity_poly.pdbx_strand_id
1 'polypeptide(L)'
;FGLALVACGDDDEKEPANTAPTITNQTFSVAEDATNGTVVGTVKFSDPDGDDMIILILSASHDRVFAINTSSGVLTLRGALDYETTQTYTLEVEVSDSKLETTAVVTINVTDVAENTAPAISDQTFSVAEDATNGTAVGTVKATDAEDDDLTFSITSGNTGDVFAIAGSTGAITVAGSLDFETTSTYTLKVSVSDGTLSDRADIIINVTDVIEGGKRDETKEINSLEAVGNTNPSGLWSDGTTMWVLEFINSKLFAYKLADGTLDAAKDISIPWGQNGQLPVGLWSDGTTIWILILTVDANNNNEVTDGKIYAYTLADGMRDAAKDIETLRPAGNEAPVGLWSDGTTMWVTDRGIYDEETSQYTKAPKIYAYSLPK
;
A
#
# COMPACT_ATOMS: atom_id res chain seq x y z
N PHE A 1 7.79 56.85 114.35
CA PHE A 1 8.95 57.48 113.70
C PHE A 1 9.41 56.56 112.58
N GLY A 2 9.28 57.03 111.34
CA GLY A 2 9.46 56.22 110.14
C GLY A 2 10.92 55.91 109.82
N LEU A 3 11.12 54.82 109.11
CA LEU A 3 12.29 54.57 108.29
C LEU A 3 11.75 54.17 106.90
N ALA A 4 12.01 55.02 105.91
CA ALA A 4 11.58 54.82 104.53
C ALA A 4 12.38 53.66 103.92
N LEU A 5 11.67 52.67 103.37
CA LEU A 5 12.22 51.74 102.40
C LEU A 5 12.02 52.39 101.02
N VAL A 6 13.13 52.72 100.35
CA VAL A 6 13.10 53.16 98.96
C VAL A 6 12.82 51.93 98.10
N ALA A 7 11.65 51.88 97.48
CA ALA A 7 11.40 51.01 96.33
C ALA A 7 11.78 51.80 95.08
N CYS A 8 12.69 51.25 94.26
CA CYS A 8 12.92 51.73 92.89
C CYS A 8 11.61 51.65 92.11
N GLY A 9 11.35 52.66 91.28
CA GLY A 9 10.29 52.59 90.29
C GLY A 9 10.61 51.54 89.23
N ASP A 10 9.58 50.83 88.80
CA ASP A 10 9.61 50.09 87.54
C ASP A 10 9.84 51.13 86.42
N ASP A 11 11.04 51.14 85.85
CA ASP A 11 11.25 51.67 84.52
C ASP A 11 10.47 50.76 83.57
N ASP A 12 9.30 51.22 83.12
CA ASP A 12 8.68 50.75 81.88
C ASP A 12 9.61 51.15 80.72
N GLU A 13 10.74 50.45 80.58
CA GLU A 13 11.50 50.45 79.33
C GLU A 13 10.59 49.83 78.28
N LYS A 14 9.97 50.71 77.49
CA LYS A 14 9.19 50.35 76.33
C LYS A 14 10.13 49.60 75.38
N GLU A 15 9.95 48.29 75.27
CA GLU A 15 10.66 47.46 74.30
C GLU A 15 10.71 48.17 72.95
N PRO A 16 11.87 48.19 72.26
CA PRO A 16 11.99 48.84 70.96
C PRO A 16 10.91 48.29 70.01
N ALA A 17 10.34 49.18 69.20
CA ALA A 17 9.32 48.78 68.24
C ALA A 17 9.95 47.84 67.19
N ASN A 18 9.32 46.69 66.98
CA ASN A 18 9.73 45.71 65.98
C ASN A 18 9.78 46.31 64.57
N THR A 19 10.86 46.06 63.87
CA THR A 19 11.12 46.43 62.48
C THR A 19 10.90 45.21 61.59
N ALA A 20 10.37 45.39 60.39
CA ALA A 20 10.15 44.25 59.49
C ALA A 20 11.48 43.70 58.94
N PRO A 21 11.53 42.40 58.59
CA PRO A 21 12.66 41.81 57.87
C PRO A 21 12.97 42.56 56.57
N THR A 22 14.24 42.57 56.19
CA THR A 22 14.71 43.14 54.93
C THR A 22 15.08 42.03 53.95
N ILE A 23 14.46 42.05 52.77
CA ILE A 23 14.82 41.24 51.61
C ILE A 23 14.73 42.10 50.35
N THR A 24 15.64 41.86 49.40
CA THR A 24 15.62 42.50 48.07
C THR A 24 15.54 41.45 46.98
N ASN A 25 15.10 41.86 45.79
CA ASN A 25 15.09 41.00 44.61
C ASN A 25 16.47 40.43 44.34
N GLN A 26 16.51 39.15 43.97
CA GLN A 26 17.75 38.40 43.74
C GLN A 26 17.64 37.58 42.46
N THR A 27 18.79 37.26 41.87
CA THR A 27 18.87 36.48 40.64
C THR A 27 19.88 35.36 40.77
N PHE A 28 19.50 34.17 40.32
CA PHE A 28 20.34 32.98 40.25
C PHE A 28 20.29 32.37 38.84
N SER A 29 21.20 31.44 38.57
CA SER A 29 21.21 30.66 37.33
C SER A 29 21.45 29.19 37.63
N VAL A 30 20.85 28.32 36.83
CA VAL A 30 21.01 26.87 36.93
C VAL A 30 20.95 26.26 35.52
N ALA A 31 21.82 25.30 35.23
CA ALA A 31 21.82 24.58 33.96
C ALA A 31 20.59 23.68 33.85
N GLU A 32 20.06 23.52 32.64
CA GLU A 32 18.85 22.71 32.46
C GLU A 32 19.06 21.22 32.76
N ASP A 33 20.27 20.72 32.53
CA ASP A 33 20.68 19.34 32.82
C ASP A 33 20.97 19.10 34.32
N ALA A 34 20.77 20.11 35.17
CA ALA A 34 21.02 20.00 36.59
C ALA A 34 20.11 18.94 37.24
N THR A 35 20.73 18.03 37.99
CA THR A 35 19.99 16.96 38.68
C THR A 35 19.19 17.49 39.89
N ASN A 36 18.13 16.77 40.24
CA ASN A 36 17.32 17.06 41.43
C ASN A 36 18.18 17.10 42.71
N GLY A 37 17.99 18.14 43.52
CA GLY A 37 18.78 18.42 44.73
C GLY A 37 19.94 19.40 44.53
N THR A 38 20.22 19.82 43.29
CA THR A 38 21.22 20.86 42.99
C THR A 38 20.90 22.15 43.76
N VAL A 39 21.90 22.71 44.43
CA VAL A 39 21.78 24.02 45.11
C VAL A 39 21.87 25.12 44.04
N VAL A 40 20.78 25.83 43.83
CA VAL A 40 20.67 26.95 42.88
C VAL A 40 21.31 28.22 43.46
N GLY A 41 21.18 28.40 44.77
CA GLY A 41 21.72 29.57 45.46
C GLY A 41 21.29 29.65 46.92
N THR A 42 21.59 30.77 47.57
CA THR A 42 21.13 31.07 48.92
C THR A 42 20.55 32.48 48.94
N VAL A 43 19.23 32.57 49.13
CA VAL A 43 18.51 33.85 49.22
C VAL A 43 18.99 34.59 50.47
N LYS A 44 19.43 35.84 50.29
CA LYS A 44 19.90 36.71 51.36
C LYS A 44 18.77 37.58 51.89
N PHE A 45 18.58 37.55 53.20
CA PHE A 45 17.63 38.36 53.96
C PHE A 45 18.20 38.61 55.37
N SER A 46 17.74 39.67 56.02
CA SER A 46 18.25 40.11 57.34
C SER A 46 17.18 40.84 58.13
N ASP A 47 17.19 40.71 59.45
CA ASP A 47 16.32 41.48 60.33
C ASP A 47 17.10 42.61 61.04
N PRO A 48 16.61 43.86 61.08
CA PRO A 48 17.28 44.96 61.77
C PRO A 48 17.38 44.79 63.29
N ASP A 49 16.42 44.10 63.91
CA ASP A 49 16.38 43.82 65.35
C ASP A 49 17.15 42.54 65.71
N GLY A 50 17.50 41.73 64.69
CA GLY A 50 18.24 40.49 64.84
C GLY A 50 17.35 39.31 65.26
N ASP A 51 16.04 39.44 65.06
CA ASP A 51 15.06 38.38 65.32
C ASP A 51 15.28 37.17 64.39
N ASP A 52 14.89 35.98 64.88
CA ASP A 52 14.88 34.77 64.06
C ASP A 52 13.84 34.91 62.94
N MET A 53 14.22 34.49 61.73
CA MET A 53 13.37 34.64 60.54
C MET A 53 13.14 33.30 59.83
N ILE A 54 12.01 33.21 59.14
CA ILE A 54 11.74 32.14 58.18
C ILE A 54 11.48 32.72 56.79
N ILE A 55 11.81 31.96 55.75
CA ILE A 55 11.49 32.28 54.35
C ILE A 55 10.63 31.18 53.71
N LEU A 56 9.62 31.59 52.93
CA LEU A 56 8.71 30.71 52.20
C LEU A 56 8.60 31.16 50.73
N ILE A 57 8.33 30.21 49.84
CA ILE A 57 7.91 30.50 48.45
C ILE A 57 6.38 30.61 48.46
N LEU A 58 5.83 31.70 47.93
CA LEU A 58 4.38 31.94 47.90
C LEU A 58 3.71 31.34 46.65
N SER A 59 4.47 31.10 45.58
CA SER A 59 3.94 30.62 44.30
C SER A 59 3.88 29.08 44.24
N ALA A 60 2.72 28.51 44.56
CA ALA A 60 2.50 27.05 44.60
C ALA A 60 2.77 26.31 43.27
N SER A 61 2.73 26.98 42.12
CA SER A 61 3.10 26.38 40.82
C SER A 61 4.60 26.10 40.70
N HIS A 62 5.42 26.85 41.43
CA HIS A 62 6.88 26.74 41.38
C HIS A 62 7.46 25.91 42.53
N ASP A 63 6.70 25.65 43.59
CA ASP A 63 7.09 24.74 44.69
C ASP A 63 7.37 23.30 44.23
N ARG A 64 6.92 22.96 43.02
CA ARG A 64 7.19 21.66 42.36
C ARG A 64 8.55 21.62 41.67
N VAL A 65 9.09 22.79 41.30
CA VAL A 65 10.36 22.91 40.57
C VAL A 65 11.48 23.36 41.49
N PHE A 66 11.20 24.23 42.46
CA PHE A 66 12.17 24.72 43.43
C PHE A 66 11.68 24.51 44.86
N ALA A 67 12.62 24.34 45.79
CA ALA A 67 12.35 24.37 47.22
C ALA A 67 13.33 25.29 47.92
N ILE A 68 12.87 25.95 48.99
CA ILE A 68 13.73 26.77 49.83
C ILE A 68 13.78 26.17 51.24
N ASN A 69 14.98 26.08 51.80
CA ASN A 69 15.15 25.76 53.21
C ASN A 69 14.74 26.99 54.03
N THR A 70 13.72 26.82 54.87
CA THR A 70 13.02 27.95 55.52
C THR A 70 13.88 28.74 56.51
N SER A 71 14.92 28.15 57.09
CA SER A 71 15.79 28.84 58.05
C SER A 71 17.09 29.37 57.44
N SER A 72 17.59 28.73 56.38
CA SER A 72 18.89 29.10 55.77
C SER A 72 18.78 29.86 54.46
N GLY A 73 17.60 29.89 53.82
CA GLY A 73 17.41 30.47 52.50
C GLY A 73 18.04 29.69 51.35
N VAL A 74 18.57 28.49 51.60
CA VAL A 74 19.17 27.64 50.54
C VAL A 74 18.07 27.19 49.59
N LEU A 75 18.21 27.58 48.33
CA LEU A 75 17.30 27.27 47.23
C LEU A 75 17.82 26.04 46.47
N THR A 76 16.98 25.02 46.32
CA THR A 76 17.33 23.75 45.65
C THR A 76 16.35 23.41 44.54
N LEU A 77 16.87 22.76 43.50
CA LEU A 77 16.09 22.24 42.39
C LEU A 77 15.35 20.95 42.80
N ARG A 78 14.09 20.81 42.39
CA ARG A 78 13.21 19.66 42.65
C ARG A 78 12.60 19.03 41.39
N GLY A 79 12.45 19.80 40.32
CA GLY A 79 11.94 19.33 39.03
C GLY A 79 13.04 19.31 37.97
N ALA A 80 12.79 18.60 36.86
CA ALA A 80 13.61 18.76 35.66
C ALA A 80 13.39 20.16 35.06
N LEU A 81 14.43 20.69 34.44
CA LEU A 81 14.41 21.93 33.68
C LEU A 81 14.55 21.60 32.19
N ASP A 82 14.11 22.53 31.36
CA ASP A 82 14.16 22.45 29.90
C ASP A 82 14.18 23.91 29.42
N TYR A 83 15.30 24.32 28.83
CA TYR A 83 15.55 25.69 28.41
C TYR A 83 14.66 26.09 27.23
N GLU A 84 14.45 25.17 26.29
CA GLU A 84 13.65 25.30 25.07
C GLU A 84 12.19 25.64 25.39
N THR A 85 11.68 25.14 26.52
CA THR A 85 10.33 25.42 27.00
C THR A 85 10.27 26.57 28.00
N THR A 86 11.18 26.64 28.98
CA THR A 86 11.12 27.62 30.08
C THR A 86 12.50 28.18 30.46
N GLN A 87 12.81 29.36 29.93
CA GLN A 87 14.11 30.02 30.14
C GLN A 87 14.24 30.74 31.49
N THR A 88 13.12 31.10 32.14
CA THR A 88 13.15 31.86 33.40
C THR A 88 12.00 31.50 34.32
N TYR A 89 12.32 31.31 35.60
CA TYR A 89 11.36 31.18 36.68
C TYR A 89 11.39 32.41 37.58
N THR A 90 10.21 32.82 38.05
CA THR A 90 10.05 33.96 38.97
C THR A 90 9.34 33.48 40.22
N LEU A 91 10.06 33.46 41.34
CA LEU A 91 9.54 33.06 42.65
C LEU A 91 9.23 34.31 43.47
N GLU A 92 7.98 34.44 43.93
CA GLU A 92 7.67 35.38 45.00
C GLU A 92 7.99 34.70 46.33
N VAL A 93 8.85 35.33 47.13
CA VAL A 93 9.26 34.83 48.44
C VAL A 93 8.87 35.82 49.53
N GLU A 94 8.54 35.28 50.70
CA GLU A 94 8.17 36.04 51.90
C GLU A 94 9.10 35.68 53.04
N VAL A 95 9.62 36.71 53.72
CA VAL A 95 10.40 36.58 54.93
C VAL A 95 9.59 37.12 56.10
N SER A 96 9.49 36.33 57.17
CA SER A 96 8.72 36.67 58.39
C SER A 96 9.61 36.53 59.63
N ASP A 97 9.54 37.50 60.54
CA ASP A 97 10.13 37.47 61.90
C ASP A 97 9.10 37.01 62.96
N SER A 98 7.97 36.42 62.53
CA SER A 98 6.77 36.07 63.32
C SER A 98 5.81 37.21 63.70
N LYS A 99 6.17 38.48 63.43
CA LYS A 99 5.34 39.66 63.72
C LYS A 99 5.03 40.47 62.46
N LEU A 100 6.02 40.62 61.58
CA LEU A 100 6.01 41.39 60.34
C LEU A 100 6.60 40.57 59.20
N GLU A 101 6.15 40.89 57.99
CA GLU A 101 6.49 40.17 56.76
C GLU A 101 6.99 41.14 55.69
N THR A 102 7.92 40.68 54.85
CA THR A 102 8.35 41.41 53.65
C THR A 102 8.56 40.45 52.50
N THR A 103 8.11 40.84 51.31
CA THR A 103 8.21 40.03 50.09
C THR A 103 9.28 40.54 49.14
N ALA A 104 9.82 39.64 48.33
CA ALA A 104 10.71 39.95 47.23
C ALA A 104 10.54 38.94 46.09
N VAL A 105 11.10 39.28 44.93
CA VAL A 105 11.16 38.41 43.77
C VAL A 105 12.54 37.79 43.63
N VAL A 106 12.59 36.46 43.53
CA VAL A 106 13.78 35.70 43.15
C VAL A 106 13.60 35.20 41.72
N THR A 107 14.44 35.70 40.82
CA THR A 107 14.49 35.27 39.41
C THR A 107 15.54 34.19 39.23
N ILE A 108 15.19 33.12 38.52
CA ILE A 108 16.10 32.01 38.23
C ILE A 108 16.16 31.87 36.71
N ASN A 109 17.34 32.10 36.15
CA ASN A 109 17.58 31.92 34.73
C ASN A 109 18.05 30.47 34.48
N VAL A 110 17.35 29.76 33.60
CA VAL A 110 17.83 28.47 33.10
C VAL A 110 18.91 28.76 32.06
N THR A 111 20.05 28.09 32.15
CA THR A 111 21.10 28.19 31.13
C THR A 111 21.05 26.98 30.22
N ASP A 112 20.96 27.27 28.92
CA ASP A 112 21.01 26.33 27.81
C ASP A 112 22.26 25.44 27.86
N VAL A 113 22.02 24.13 27.74
CA VAL A 113 23.01 23.09 27.54
C VAL A 113 22.62 22.35 26.26
N ALA A 114 23.47 22.47 25.24
CA ALA A 114 23.25 21.83 23.95
C ALA A 114 22.86 20.35 24.10
N GLU A 115 21.62 20.04 23.74
CA GLU A 115 21.06 18.70 23.67
C GLU A 115 20.98 18.20 22.22
N ASN A 116 20.98 16.89 22.05
CA ASN A 116 20.78 16.28 20.74
C ASN A 116 19.28 16.27 20.42
N THR A 117 18.90 16.76 19.24
CA THR A 117 17.51 16.78 18.81
C THR A 117 17.21 15.51 18.02
N ALA A 118 16.00 14.95 18.15
CA ALA A 118 15.64 13.82 17.30
C ALA A 118 15.54 14.25 15.82
N PRO A 119 15.95 13.41 14.86
CA PRO A 119 15.80 13.72 13.45
C PRO A 119 14.32 13.88 13.08
N ALA A 120 14.02 14.76 12.14
CA ALA A 120 12.67 15.02 11.67
C ALA A 120 12.40 14.31 10.34
N ILE A 121 11.30 13.56 10.29
CA ILE A 121 10.79 12.91 9.07
C ILE A 121 9.29 13.21 8.91
N SER A 122 8.81 13.23 7.67
CA SER A 122 7.39 13.39 7.37
C SER A 122 6.94 12.34 6.36
N ASP A 123 5.63 12.10 6.34
CA ASP A 123 4.99 11.20 5.39
C ASP A 123 5.32 11.60 3.95
N GLN A 124 5.64 10.61 3.12
CA GLN A 124 6.06 10.80 1.73
C GLN A 124 5.39 9.77 0.84
N THR A 125 5.19 10.13 -0.42
CA THR A 125 4.54 9.27 -1.40
C THR A 125 5.42 9.06 -2.62
N PHE A 126 5.54 7.81 -3.05
CA PHE A 126 6.22 7.38 -4.28
C PHE A 126 5.31 6.50 -5.13
N SER A 127 5.76 6.17 -6.34
CA SER A 127 5.07 5.25 -7.23
C SER A 127 6.04 4.36 -7.99
N VAL A 128 5.62 3.14 -8.30
CA VAL A 128 6.39 2.19 -9.09
C VAL A 128 5.44 1.33 -9.94
N ALA A 129 5.86 0.95 -11.14
CA ALA A 129 5.08 0.04 -11.98
C ALA A 129 5.12 -1.38 -11.43
N GLU A 130 4.03 -2.15 -11.58
CA GLU A 130 3.99 -3.53 -11.09
C GLU A 130 4.97 -4.47 -11.80
N ASP A 131 5.32 -4.16 -13.05
CA ASP A 131 6.29 -4.93 -13.84
C ASP A 131 7.75 -4.55 -13.54
N ALA A 132 7.98 -3.67 -12.56
CA ALA A 132 9.31 -3.21 -12.19
C ALA A 132 10.17 -4.38 -11.65
N THR A 133 11.34 -4.56 -12.26
CA THR A 133 12.27 -5.61 -11.86
C THR A 133 12.94 -5.31 -10.51
N ASN A 134 13.39 -6.36 -9.80
CA ASN A 134 14.21 -6.20 -8.60
C ASN A 134 15.41 -5.26 -8.83
N GLY A 135 15.65 -4.36 -7.89
CA GLY A 135 16.66 -3.31 -7.97
C GLY A 135 16.17 -2.00 -8.59
N THR A 136 14.95 -1.95 -9.13
CA THR A 136 14.36 -0.69 -9.64
C THR A 136 14.24 0.34 -8.52
N ALA A 137 14.75 1.54 -8.76
CA ALA A 137 14.63 2.65 -7.81
C ALA A 137 13.19 3.17 -7.75
N VAL A 138 12.66 3.29 -6.53
CA VAL A 138 11.29 3.77 -6.26
C VAL A 138 11.32 5.24 -5.85
N GLY A 139 12.26 5.59 -4.96
CA GLY A 139 12.37 6.93 -4.40
C GLY A 139 13.48 7.03 -3.37
N THR A 140 13.65 8.20 -2.77
CA THR A 140 14.60 8.42 -1.67
C THR A 140 13.89 9.18 -0.57
N VAL A 141 13.79 8.57 0.60
CA VAL A 141 13.16 9.16 1.78
C VAL A 141 13.98 10.37 2.23
N LYS A 142 13.30 11.48 2.46
CA LYS A 142 13.91 12.70 3.00
C LYS A 142 13.63 12.82 4.49
N ALA A 143 14.68 13.11 5.25
CA ALA A 143 14.65 13.48 6.65
C ALA A 143 15.71 14.56 6.90
N THR A 144 15.61 15.27 8.01
CA THR A 144 16.55 16.31 8.42
C THR A 144 16.95 16.10 9.86
N ASP A 145 18.12 16.60 10.22
CA ASP A 145 18.64 16.63 11.57
C ASP A 145 18.99 18.07 11.94
N ALA A 146 18.79 18.48 13.19
CA ALA A 146 19.07 19.87 13.59
C ALA A 146 20.58 20.11 13.79
N GLU A 147 21.32 19.06 14.15
CA GLU A 147 22.75 19.07 14.40
C GLU A 147 23.58 18.64 13.18
N ASP A 148 22.91 18.33 12.05
CA ASP A 148 23.48 17.78 10.82
C ASP A 148 24.18 16.41 11.03
N ASP A 149 23.70 15.61 11.99
CA ASP A 149 24.24 14.27 12.27
C ASP A 149 23.94 13.25 11.14
N ASP A 150 24.75 12.20 11.07
CA ASP A 150 24.61 11.13 10.07
C ASP A 150 23.33 10.31 10.31
N LEU A 151 22.45 10.26 9.30
CA LEU A 151 21.16 9.59 9.41
C LEU A 151 21.18 8.14 8.90
N THR A 152 20.57 7.25 9.69
CA THR A 152 20.33 5.85 9.35
C THR A 152 18.84 5.54 9.20
N PHE A 153 18.46 4.96 8.07
CA PHE A 153 17.08 4.64 7.69
C PHE A 153 16.77 3.14 7.79
N SER A 154 15.55 2.78 8.18
CA SER A 154 15.09 1.39 8.17
C SER A 154 13.58 1.28 7.97
N ILE A 155 13.12 0.23 7.27
CA ILE A 155 11.70 -0.11 7.20
C ILE A 155 11.38 -1.00 8.41
N THR A 156 10.45 -0.57 9.24
CA THR A 156 10.10 -1.24 10.51
C THR A 156 8.84 -2.08 10.42
N SER A 157 7.93 -1.76 9.50
CA SER A 157 6.72 -2.56 9.21
C SER A 157 6.05 -2.10 7.90
N GLY A 158 4.99 -2.80 7.48
CA GLY A 158 4.20 -2.44 6.28
C GLY A 158 4.76 -2.98 4.96
N ASN A 159 5.91 -3.65 5.01
CA ASN A 159 6.57 -4.27 3.86
C ASN A 159 6.16 -5.74 3.68
N THR A 160 4.87 -5.99 3.48
CA THR A 160 4.36 -7.36 3.32
C THR A 160 5.06 -8.05 2.15
N GLY A 161 5.64 -9.22 2.39
CA GLY A 161 6.36 -9.99 1.37
C GLY A 161 7.78 -9.49 1.08
N ASP A 162 8.32 -8.57 1.88
CA ASP A 162 9.66 -7.99 1.72
C ASP A 162 9.91 -7.39 0.32
N VAL A 163 8.86 -6.77 -0.23
CA VAL A 163 8.81 -6.29 -1.62
C VAL A 163 9.68 -5.06 -1.85
N PHE A 164 9.99 -4.30 -0.80
CA PHE A 164 10.89 -3.15 -0.85
C PHE A 164 12.12 -3.32 0.04
N ALA A 165 13.25 -2.74 -0.38
CA ALA A 165 14.43 -2.55 0.45
C ALA A 165 14.73 -1.05 0.59
N ILE A 166 15.33 -0.66 1.72
CA ILE A 166 15.81 0.71 1.95
C ILE A 166 17.32 0.69 2.23
N ALA A 167 18.07 1.57 1.58
CA ALA A 167 19.48 1.76 1.85
C ALA A 167 19.65 2.60 3.13
N GLY A 168 20.25 2.00 4.16
CA GLY A 168 20.33 2.62 5.49
C GLY A 168 21.04 3.96 5.52
N SER A 169 22.06 4.20 4.69
CA SER A 169 22.83 5.45 4.71
C SER A 169 22.28 6.56 3.80
N THR A 170 21.27 6.27 2.98
CA THR A 170 20.76 7.26 2.00
C THR A 170 19.25 7.38 1.97
N GLY A 171 18.52 6.45 2.59
CA GLY A 171 17.06 6.40 2.50
C GLY A 171 16.52 5.98 1.13
N ALA A 172 17.38 5.51 0.20
CA ALA A 172 16.96 5.09 -1.13
C ALA A 172 16.14 3.79 -1.06
N ILE A 173 14.93 3.80 -1.62
CA ILE A 173 14.03 2.65 -1.69
C ILE A 173 14.14 1.99 -3.06
N THR A 174 14.27 0.67 -3.08
CA THR A 174 14.30 -0.16 -4.30
C THR A 174 13.33 -1.32 -4.21
N VAL A 175 12.86 -1.81 -5.35
CA VAL A 175 12.11 -3.08 -5.45
C VAL A 175 13.03 -4.25 -5.09
N ALA A 176 12.53 -5.16 -4.24
CA ALA A 176 13.24 -6.35 -3.77
C ALA A 176 12.44 -7.66 -3.98
N GLY A 177 11.14 -7.57 -4.25
CA GLY A 177 10.27 -8.68 -4.59
C GLY A 177 9.33 -8.33 -5.74
N SER A 178 8.51 -9.31 -6.15
CA SER A 178 7.51 -9.11 -7.19
C SER A 178 6.37 -8.21 -6.72
N LEU A 179 5.97 -7.29 -7.60
CA LEU A 179 4.77 -6.46 -7.45
C LEU A 179 3.65 -7.05 -8.31
N ASP A 180 2.42 -6.83 -7.88
CA ASP A 180 1.19 -7.25 -8.56
C ASP A 180 0.10 -6.26 -8.15
N PHE A 181 -0.34 -5.44 -9.09
CA PHE A 181 -1.31 -4.38 -8.86
C PHE A 181 -2.66 -4.94 -8.43
N GLU A 182 -3.13 -6.04 -9.03
CA GLU A 182 -4.42 -6.65 -8.69
C GLU A 182 -4.43 -7.23 -7.28
N THR A 183 -3.29 -7.72 -6.81
CA THR A 183 -3.17 -8.24 -5.45
C THR A 183 -2.92 -7.13 -4.43
N THR A 184 -2.03 -6.18 -4.71
CA THR A 184 -1.69 -5.08 -3.80
C THR A 184 -1.27 -3.82 -4.57
N SER A 185 -2.18 -2.87 -4.67
CA SER A 185 -1.97 -1.60 -5.37
C SER A 185 -1.31 -0.51 -4.52
N THR A 186 -1.16 -0.71 -3.22
CA THR A 186 -0.55 0.29 -2.32
C THR A 186 0.13 -0.37 -1.12
N TYR A 187 1.31 0.15 -0.77
CA TYR A 187 2.05 -0.20 0.45
C TYR A 187 2.22 1.04 1.32
N THR A 188 2.04 0.89 2.64
CA THR A 188 2.33 1.95 3.63
C THR A 188 3.46 1.46 4.52
N LEU A 189 4.69 1.85 4.18
CA LEU A 189 5.89 1.45 4.90
C LEU A 189 6.10 2.36 6.11
N LYS A 190 6.20 1.80 7.32
CA LYS A 190 6.66 2.57 8.49
C LYS A 190 8.17 2.68 8.47
N VAL A 191 8.70 3.84 8.09
CA VAL A 191 10.14 4.07 8.04
C VAL A 191 10.61 4.80 9.29
N SER A 192 11.69 4.32 9.88
CA SER A 192 12.39 4.98 10.99
C SER A 192 13.67 5.62 10.49
N VAL A 193 13.95 6.83 10.97
CA VAL A 193 15.23 7.53 10.80
C VAL A 193 15.86 7.74 12.18
N SER A 194 17.18 7.59 12.29
CA SER A 194 17.93 7.76 13.53
C SER A 194 19.27 8.43 13.27
N ASP A 195 19.68 9.32 14.18
CA ASP A 195 21.00 9.97 14.25
C ASP A 195 22.04 9.11 15.03
N GLY A 196 21.63 7.93 15.52
CA GLY A 196 22.43 7.03 16.37
C GLY A 196 22.09 7.07 17.87
N THR A 197 21.41 8.13 18.34
CA THR A 197 20.98 8.31 19.74
C THR A 197 19.46 8.40 19.87
N LEU A 198 18.83 9.20 19.01
CA LEU A 198 17.38 9.42 18.93
C LEU A 198 16.85 8.94 17.58
N SER A 199 15.51 8.90 17.47
CA SER A 199 14.86 8.44 16.25
C SER A 199 13.44 8.97 16.11
N ASP A 200 13.00 9.13 14.87
CA ASP A 200 11.62 9.46 14.52
C ASP A 200 11.10 8.54 13.39
N ARG A 201 9.79 8.56 13.14
CA ARG A 201 9.11 7.65 12.21
C ARG A 201 8.01 8.35 11.40
N ALA A 202 7.89 7.93 10.14
CA ALA A 202 6.82 8.36 9.24
C ALA A 202 6.27 7.21 8.39
N ASP A 203 5.08 7.43 7.82
CA ASP A 203 4.46 6.53 6.86
C ASP A 203 4.88 6.92 5.43
N ILE A 204 5.57 6.00 4.75
CA ILE A 204 6.00 6.14 3.36
C ILE A 204 5.06 5.32 2.48
N ILE A 205 4.26 6.00 1.67
CA ILE A 205 3.24 5.39 0.81
C ILE A 205 3.85 5.11 -0.56
N ILE A 206 3.75 3.87 -1.02
CA ILE A 206 4.17 3.47 -2.37
C ILE A 206 2.93 3.00 -3.12
N ASN A 207 2.56 3.75 -4.16
CA ASN A 207 1.49 3.38 -5.07
C ASN A 207 2.05 2.51 -6.19
N VAL A 208 1.52 1.30 -6.35
CA VAL A 208 1.82 0.45 -7.50
C VAL A 208 0.94 0.92 -8.65
N THR A 209 1.52 1.11 -9.83
CA THR A 209 0.77 1.48 -11.04
C THR A 209 0.58 0.26 -11.93
N ASP A 210 -0.66 0.05 -12.34
CA ASP A 210 -1.11 -0.99 -13.27
C ASP A 210 -0.39 -0.90 -14.62
N VAL A 211 0.12 -2.03 -15.10
CA VAL A 211 0.67 -2.23 -16.43
C VAL A 211 -0.07 -3.37 -17.11
N ILE A 212 -0.73 -3.07 -18.24
CA ILE A 212 -1.50 -4.05 -19.02
C ILE A 212 -0.64 -5.30 -19.35
N GLU A 213 -0.94 -6.42 -18.70
CA GLU A 213 -0.38 -7.72 -19.05
C GLU A 213 -1.29 -8.43 -20.04
N GLY A 214 -0.77 -8.70 -21.23
CA GLY A 214 -1.52 -9.43 -22.25
C GLY A 214 -1.93 -10.83 -21.77
N GLY A 215 -3.14 -11.26 -22.14
CA GLY A 215 -3.61 -12.63 -21.91
C GLY A 215 -4.40 -12.86 -20.62
N LYS A 216 -4.68 -11.81 -19.82
CA LYS A 216 -5.68 -11.89 -18.74
C LYS A 216 -7.10 -12.06 -19.33
N ARG A 217 -7.92 -12.86 -18.64
CA ARG A 217 -9.34 -13.06 -18.97
C ARG A 217 -10.08 -11.72 -18.84
N ASP A 218 -10.67 -11.23 -19.93
CA ASP A 218 -11.49 -10.02 -19.92
C ASP A 218 -12.97 -10.40 -19.76
N GLU A 219 -13.40 -10.51 -18.50
CA GLU A 219 -14.80 -10.87 -18.16
C GLU A 219 -15.82 -9.90 -18.75
N THR A 220 -15.41 -8.65 -19.06
CA THR A 220 -16.30 -7.63 -19.62
C THR A 220 -16.65 -7.87 -21.09
N LYS A 221 -15.90 -8.72 -21.79
CA LYS A 221 -16.13 -9.09 -23.20
C LYS A 221 -16.72 -10.48 -23.38
N GLU A 222 -17.08 -11.16 -22.29
CA GLU A 222 -17.64 -12.51 -22.36
C GLU A 222 -19.08 -12.52 -22.87
N ILE A 223 -19.37 -13.46 -23.77
CA ILE A 223 -20.73 -13.78 -24.19
C ILE A 223 -21.26 -14.90 -23.30
N ASN A 224 -21.83 -14.52 -22.16
CA ASN A 224 -22.21 -15.44 -21.08
C ASN A 224 -23.49 -16.27 -21.34
N SER A 225 -24.18 -16.06 -22.46
CA SER A 225 -25.39 -16.84 -22.77
C SER A 225 -25.56 -17.09 -24.26
N LEU A 226 -25.05 -18.25 -24.70
CA LEU A 226 -25.35 -18.80 -26.02
C LEU A 226 -26.68 -19.59 -26.01
N GLU A 227 -27.01 -20.22 -24.87
CA GLU A 227 -28.20 -21.07 -24.73
C GLU A 227 -29.52 -20.30 -24.84
N ALA A 228 -29.60 -19.08 -24.30
CA ALA A 228 -30.83 -18.28 -24.32
C ALA A 228 -31.32 -17.95 -25.75
N VAL A 229 -30.42 -18.04 -26.73
CA VAL A 229 -30.70 -17.82 -28.15
C VAL A 229 -30.74 -19.11 -28.97
N GLY A 230 -30.67 -20.27 -28.31
CA GLY A 230 -30.77 -21.59 -28.94
C GLY A 230 -29.44 -22.22 -29.36
N ASN A 231 -28.29 -21.61 -29.01
CA ASN A 231 -26.98 -22.17 -29.31
C ASN A 231 -26.46 -23.01 -28.13
N THR A 232 -26.89 -24.28 -28.07
CA THR A 232 -26.64 -25.18 -26.93
C THR A 232 -25.41 -26.08 -27.11
N ASN A 233 -24.96 -26.31 -28.35
CA ASN A 233 -23.82 -27.17 -28.64
C ASN A 233 -22.85 -26.48 -29.63
N PRO A 234 -22.16 -25.41 -29.18
CA PRO A 234 -21.16 -24.74 -30.00
C PRO A 234 -19.98 -25.68 -30.29
N SER A 235 -19.54 -25.73 -31.55
CA SER A 235 -18.53 -26.68 -32.05
C SER A 235 -17.42 -26.03 -32.87
N GLY A 236 -17.54 -24.73 -33.15
CA GLY A 236 -16.55 -23.94 -33.86
C GLY A 236 -16.89 -22.45 -33.77
N LEU A 237 -15.87 -21.61 -33.93
CA LEU A 237 -16.06 -20.17 -33.98
C LEU A 237 -15.16 -19.55 -35.06
N TRP A 238 -15.63 -18.46 -35.66
CA TRP A 238 -14.84 -17.63 -36.55
C TRP A 238 -15.34 -16.19 -36.51
N SER A 239 -14.51 -15.22 -36.89
CA SER A 239 -14.92 -13.83 -36.96
C SER A 239 -14.26 -13.09 -38.13
N ASP A 240 -14.98 -12.11 -38.66
CA ASP A 240 -14.48 -11.12 -39.63
C ASP A 240 -13.95 -9.84 -38.97
N GLY A 241 -13.89 -9.80 -37.63
CA GLY A 241 -13.50 -8.61 -36.85
C GLY A 241 -14.66 -7.69 -36.45
N THR A 242 -15.87 -7.94 -36.94
CA THR A 242 -17.10 -7.21 -36.54
C THR A 242 -18.19 -8.14 -36.01
N THR A 243 -18.30 -9.31 -36.60
CA THR A 243 -19.30 -10.34 -36.32
C THR A 243 -18.54 -11.61 -35.97
N MET A 244 -19.00 -12.30 -34.92
CA MET A 244 -18.54 -13.64 -34.58
C MET A 244 -19.62 -14.63 -34.96
N TRP A 245 -19.23 -15.66 -35.69
CA TRP A 245 -20.08 -16.77 -36.05
C TRP A 245 -19.73 -17.97 -35.21
N VAL A 246 -20.75 -18.54 -34.55
CA VAL A 246 -20.60 -19.72 -33.70
C VAL A 246 -21.41 -20.86 -34.33
N LEU A 247 -20.69 -21.93 -34.62
CA LEU A 247 -21.20 -23.13 -35.27
C LEU A 247 -21.92 -23.99 -34.26
N GLU A 248 -23.20 -24.28 -34.50
CA GLU A 248 -24.02 -25.08 -33.60
C GLU A 248 -24.37 -26.42 -34.23
N PHE A 249 -24.13 -27.48 -33.46
CA PHE A 249 -24.20 -28.85 -33.93
C PHE A 249 -25.64 -29.35 -34.18
N ILE A 250 -26.57 -29.12 -33.24
CA ILE A 250 -27.88 -29.82 -33.22
C ILE A 250 -28.89 -29.21 -34.21
N ASN A 251 -28.92 -27.88 -34.31
CA ASN A 251 -29.88 -27.11 -35.09
C ASN A 251 -29.38 -26.81 -36.51
N SER A 252 -28.20 -27.31 -36.88
CA SER A 252 -27.55 -27.10 -38.17
C SER A 252 -27.50 -25.63 -38.57
N LYS A 253 -26.96 -24.80 -37.67
CA LYS A 253 -27.02 -23.35 -37.77
C LYS A 253 -25.71 -22.70 -37.38
N LEU A 254 -25.42 -21.58 -38.03
CA LEU A 254 -24.36 -20.66 -37.64
C LEU A 254 -25.01 -19.42 -37.04
N PHE A 255 -24.78 -19.21 -35.74
CA PHE A 255 -25.31 -18.06 -35.02
C PHE A 255 -24.35 -16.89 -35.13
N ALA A 256 -24.85 -15.73 -35.53
CA ALA A 256 -24.06 -14.50 -35.63
C ALA A 256 -24.22 -13.66 -34.36
N TYR A 257 -23.10 -13.22 -33.79
CA TYR A 257 -23.04 -12.33 -32.64
C TYR A 257 -22.22 -11.10 -32.99
N LYS A 258 -22.63 -9.93 -32.51
CA LYS A 258 -21.84 -8.70 -32.68
C LYS A 258 -20.66 -8.76 -31.72
N LEU A 259 -19.44 -8.57 -32.24
CA LEU A 259 -18.25 -8.54 -31.37
C LEU A 259 -18.23 -7.34 -30.42
N ALA A 260 -18.92 -6.25 -30.76
CA ALA A 260 -18.90 -5.03 -29.97
C ALA A 260 -19.59 -5.18 -28.60
N ASP A 261 -20.66 -5.96 -28.53
CA ASP A 261 -21.52 -6.07 -27.34
C ASP A 261 -21.97 -7.51 -27.02
N GLY A 262 -21.54 -8.49 -27.81
CA GLY A 262 -21.88 -9.90 -27.62
C GLY A 262 -23.34 -10.26 -27.94
N THR A 263 -24.15 -9.31 -28.45
CA THR A 263 -25.56 -9.56 -28.73
C THR A 263 -25.76 -10.37 -30.02
N LEU A 264 -26.79 -11.20 -30.05
CA LEU A 264 -27.17 -11.95 -31.26
C LEU A 264 -27.58 -10.99 -32.39
N ASP A 265 -27.03 -11.21 -33.57
CA ASP A 265 -27.44 -10.59 -34.83
C ASP A 265 -28.21 -11.60 -35.69
N ALA A 266 -29.46 -11.86 -35.30
CA ALA A 266 -30.30 -12.89 -35.93
C ALA A 266 -30.54 -12.67 -37.43
N ALA A 267 -30.30 -11.46 -37.94
CA ALA A 267 -30.39 -11.16 -39.38
C ALA A 267 -29.23 -11.74 -40.19
N LYS A 268 -28.11 -12.06 -39.54
CA LYS A 268 -26.91 -12.68 -40.14
C LYS A 268 -26.77 -14.17 -39.82
N ASP A 269 -27.73 -14.74 -39.09
CA ASP A 269 -27.77 -16.17 -38.83
C ASP A 269 -27.89 -16.95 -40.15
N ILE A 270 -27.18 -18.07 -40.24
CA ILE A 270 -27.15 -18.90 -41.45
C ILE A 270 -27.63 -20.29 -41.12
N SER A 271 -28.69 -20.74 -41.80
CA SER A 271 -29.11 -22.14 -41.76
C SER A 271 -28.25 -22.95 -42.72
N ILE A 272 -27.64 -24.02 -42.22
CA ILE A 272 -26.71 -24.84 -42.98
C ILE A 272 -27.30 -26.24 -43.13
N PRO A 273 -27.61 -26.69 -44.36
CA PRO A 273 -28.40 -27.90 -44.57
C PRO A 273 -27.55 -29.19 -44.52
N TRP A 274 -26.80 -29.44 -43.45
CA TRP A 274 -26.24 -30.79 -43.24
C TRP A 274 -27.27 -31.73 -42.63
N GLY A 275 -27.17 -33.01 -43.01
CA GLY A 275 -28.13 -34.06 -42.76
C GLY A 275 -28.01 -34.66 -41.36
N GLN A 276 -29.16 -35.02 -40.82
CA GLN A 276 -29.36 -35.66 -39.52
C GLN A 276 -28.58 -36.99 -39.36
N ASN A 277 -28.26 -37.32 -38.10
CA ASN A 277 -27.60 -38.53 -37.56
C ASN A 277 -26.20 -38.85 -38.09
N GLY A 278 -25.20 -38.60 -37.24
CA GLY A 278 -23.82 -39.01 -37.46
C GLY A 278 -22.94 -37.98 -38.18
N GLN A 279 -23.40 -36.75 -38.43
CA GLN A 279 -22.55 -35.68 -38.96
C GLN A 279 -22.14 -34.71 -37.85
N LEU A 280 -20.85 -34.56 -37.56
CA LEU A 280 -20.30 -33.69 -36.53
C LEU A 280 -19.53 -32.52 -37.19
N PRO A 281 -20.04 -31.29 -37.16
CA PRO A 281 -19.26 -30.12 -37.52
C PRO A 281 -18.18 -29.88 -36.45
N VAL A 282 -16.93 -29.73 -36.86
CA VAL A 282 -15.78 -29.63 -35.91
C VAL A 282 -14.80 -28.51 -36.27
N GLY A 283 -15.03 -27.79 -37.36
CA GLY A 283 -14.15 -26.72 -37.79
C GLY A 283 -14.85 -25.79 -38.76
N LEU A 284 -14.46 -24.52 -38.73
CA LEU A 284 -15.07 -23.46 -39.51
C LEU A 284 -13.99 -22.44 -39.89
N TRP A 285 -14.02 -21.98 -41.13
CA TRP A 285 -13.23 -20.83 -41.60
C TRP A 285 -13.99 -20.10 -42.71
N SER A 286 -13.81 -18.78 -42.83
CA SER A 286 -14.38 -18.01 -43.93
C SER A 286 -13.38 -17.00 -44.50
N ASP A 287 -13.54 -16.69 -45.79
CA ASP A 287 -12.83 -15.60 -46.48
C ASP A 287 -13.65 -14.29 -46.52
N GLY A 288 -14.80 -14.26 -45.84
CA GLY A 288 -15.77 -13.15 -45.87
C GLY A 288 -16.83 -13.25 -46.96
N THR A 289 -16.75 -14.23 -47.86
CA THR A 289 -17.76 -14.49 -48.91
C THR A 289 -18.27 -15.92 -48.89
N THR A 290 -17.36 -16.87 -48.65
CA THR A 290 -17.61 -18.31 -48.55
C THR A 290 -17.21 -18.75 -47.16
N ILE A 291 -17.99 -19.65 -46.57
CA ILE A 291 -17.69 -20.32 -45.32
C ILE A 291 -17.46 -21.80 -45.60
N TRP A 292 -16.34 -22.32 -45.09
CA TRP A 292 -15.97 -23.72 -45.18
C TRP A 292 -16.17 -24.36 -43.81
N ILE A 293 -16.84 -25.50 -43.82
CA ILE A 293 -17.19 -26.22 -42.59
C ILE A 293 -16.68 -27.64 -42.72
N LEU A 294 -15.80 -28.00 -41.79
CA LEU A 294 -15.30 -29.36 -41.65
C LEU A 294 -16.35 -30.18 -40.91
N ILE A 295 -16.89 -31.19 -41.60
CA ILE A 295 -17.89 -32.11 -41.08
C ILE A 295 -17.32 -33.52 -41.09
N LEU A 296 -17.33 -34.15 -39.91
CA LEU A 296 -17.02 -35.56 -39.74
C LEU A 296 -18.28 -36.38 -39.89
N THR A 297 -18.18 -37.54 -40.54
CA THR A 297 -19.20 -38.57 -40.45
C THR A 297 -18.75 -39.60 -39.43
N VAL A 298 -19.62 -39.94 -38.48
CA VAL A 298 -19.38 -40.92 -37.42
C VAL A 298 -20.38 -42.06 -37.50
N ASP A 299 -19.92 -43.27 -37.19
CA ASP A 299 -20.80 -44.42 -37.02
C ASP A 299 -21.32 -44.46 -35.58
N ALA A 300 -22.57 -44.04 -35.41
CA ALA A 300 -23.24 -44.02 -34.11
C ALA A 300 -23.36 -45.43 -33.46
N ASN A 301 -23.25 -46.51 -34.23
CA ASN A 301 -23.33 -47.87 -33.72
C ASN A 301 -21.96 -48.45 -33.33
N ASN A 302 -20.87 -47.76 -33.67
CA ASN A 302 -19.50 -48.20 -33.45
C ASN A 302 -18.73 -47.14 -32.66
N ASN A 303 -19.19 -46.86 -31.44
CA ASN A 303 -18.56 -45.92 -30.51
C ASN A 303 -18.28 -44.52 -31.09
N ASN A 304 -19.13 -44.04 -32.01
CA ASN A 304 -18.95 -42.79 -32.75
C ASN A 304 -17.60 -42.70 -33.49
N GLU A 305 -17.09 -43.83 -33.98
CA GLU A 305 -15.88 -43.85 -34.80
C GLU A 305 -16.06 -42.97 -36.02
N VAL A 306 -15.08 -42.10 -36.28
CA VAL A 306 -15.07 -41.28 -37.50
C VAL A 306 -14.91 -42.23 -38.69
N THR A 307 -15.87 -42.21 -39.60
CA THR A 307 -15.87 -43.00 -40.84
C THR A 307 -15.45 -42.18 -42.05
N ASP A 308 -15.73 -40.87 -42.05
CA ASP A 308 -15.38 -39.94 -43.12
C ASP A 308 -15.19 -38.51 -42.60
N GLY A 309 -14.54 -37.66 -43.39
CA GLY A 309 -14.36 -36.24 -43.11
C GLY A 309 -14.35 -35.44 -44.40
N LYS A 310 -15.16 -34.38 -44.45
CA LYS A 310 -15.34 -33.54 -45.64
C LYS A 310 -15.41 -32.08 -45.26
N ILE A 311 -14.99 -31.20 -46.18
CA ILE A 311 -15.18 -29.76 -46.01
C ILE A 311 -16.22 -29.32 -47.01
N TYR A 312 -17.31 -28.77 -46.50
CA TYR A 312 -18.38 -28.22 -47.31
C TYR A 312 -18.27 -26.69 -47.37
N ALA A 313 -18.44 -26.14 -48.56
CA ALA A 313 -18.47 -24.70 -48.79
C ALA A 313 -19.91 -24.21 -48.87
N TYR A 314 -20.19 -23.09 -48.22
CA TYR A 314 -21.47 -22.39 -48.28
C TYR A 314 -21.23 -20.90 -48.51
N THR A 315 -22.16 -20.23 -49.18
CA THR A 315 -22.13 -18.78 -49.34
C THR A 315 -22.47 -18.12 -48.01
N LEU A 316 -21.65 -17.17 -47.56
CA LEU A 316 -21.84 -16.51 -46.26
C LEU A 316 -23.10 -15.62 -46.23
N ALA A 317 -23.54 -15.12 -47.38
CA ALA A 317 -24.70 -14.22 -47.45
C ALA A 317 -26.06 -14.92 -47.27
N ASP A 318 -26.17 -16.20 -47.65
CA ASP A 318 -27.46 -16.91 -47.71
C ASP A 318 -27.41 -18.39 -47.23
N GLY A 319 -26.23 -18.94 -46.93
CA GLY A 319 -26.06 -20.31 -46.49
C GLY A 319 -26.23 -21.37 -47.56
N MET A 320 -26.32 -20.99 -48.84
CA MET A 320 -26.44 -21.96 -49.92
C MET A 320 -25.13 -22.71 -50.14
N ARG A 321 -25.19 -24.04 -50.25
CA ARG A 321 -24.02 -24.88 -50.50
C ARG A 321 -23.45 -24.62 -51.89
N ASP A 322 -22.15 -24.38 -51.97
CA ASP A 322 -21.38 -24.30 -53.21
C ASP A 322 -20.57 -25.60 -53.40
N ALA A 323 -21.24 -26.61 -53.98
CA ALA A 323 -20.64 -27.93 -54.16
C ALA A 323 -19.39 -27.94 -55.06
N ALA A 324 -19.17 -26.89 -55.87
CA ALA A 324 -17.95 -26.78 -56.67
C ALA A 324 -16.71 -26.44 -55.81
N LYS A 325 -16.93 -25.94 -54.60
CA LYS A 325 -15.88 -25.55 -53.66
C LYS A 325 -15.63 -26.54 -52.52
N ASP A 326 -16.36 -27.65 -52.50
CA ASP A 326 -16.19 -28.69 -51.48
C ASP A 326 -14.84 -29.42 -51.61
N ILE A 327 -14.31 -29.86 -50.48
CA ILE A 327 -13.10 -30.69 -50.39
C ILE A 327 -13.49 -32.04 -49.79
N GLU A 328 -13.65 -33.03 -50.67
CA GLU A 328 -14.18 -34.36 -50.35
C GLU A 328 -13.08 -35.40 -50.13
N THR A 329 -11.80 -35.02 -50.23
CA THR A 329 -10.65 -35.95 -50.35
C THR A 329 -9.83 -36.11 -49.07
N LEU A 330 -10.37 -35.77 -47.89
CA LEU A 330 -9.58 -35.76 -46.65
C LEU A 330 -9.02 -37.16 -46.32
N ARG A 331 -9.89 -38.17 -46.16
CA ARG A 331 -9.47 -39.53 -45.80
C ARG A 331 -8.60 -40.22 -46.85
N PRO A 332 -8.94 -40.19 -48.16
CA PRO A 332 -8.05 -40.74 -49.19
C PRO A 332 -6.64 -40.12 -49.19
N ALA A 333 -6.50 -38.87 -48.74
CA ALA A 333 -5.20 -38.20 -48.58
C ALA A 333 -4.46 -38.59 -47.28
N GLY A 334 -5.03 -39.47 -46.47
CA GLY A 334 -4.49 -39.90 -45.17
C GLY A 334 -4.89 -39.00 -44.01
N ASN A 335 -5.82 -38.06 -44.17
CA ASN A 335 -6.34 -37.26 -43.06
C ASN A 335 -7.56 -37.96 -42.45
N GLU A 336 -7.33 -38.77 -41.42
CA GLU A 336 -8.33 -39.72 -40.90
C GLU A 336 -9.12 -39.19 -39.69
N ALA A 337 -8.56 -38.23 -38.96
CA ALA A 337 -9.21 -37.57 -37.82
C ALA A 337 -9.03 -36.04 -37.87
N PRO A 338 -9.65 -35.35 -38.85
CA PRO A 338 -9.50 -33.91 -39.00
C PRO A 338 -10.25 -33.14 -37.90
N VAL A 339 -9.66 -32.06 -37.36
CA VAL A 339 -10.23 -31.28 -36.24
C VAL A 339 -10.07 -29.76 -36.31
N GLY A 340 -9.33 -29.24 -37.29
CA GLY A 340 -9.03 -27.81 -37.37
C GLY A 340 -8.94 -27.36 -38.82
N LEU A 341 -9.28 -26.10 -39.07
CA LEU A 341 -9.38 -25.54 -40.41
C LEU A 341 -8.88 -24.09 -40.43
N TRP A 342 -8.00 -23.76 -41.37
CA TRP A 342 -7.60 -22.38 -41.65
C TRP A 342 -7.17 -22.24 -43.11
N SER A 343 -7.34 -21.06 -43.70
CA SER A 343 -6.93 -20.79 -45.08
C SER A 343 -6.33 -19.39 -45.23
N ASP A 344 -5.49 -19.24 -46.25
CA ASP A 344 -4.95 -17.97 -46.74
C ASP A 344 -5.71 -17.42 -47.96
N GLY A 345 -6.82 -18.07 -48.33
CA GLY A 345 -7.64 -17.78 -49.52
C GLY A 345 -7.25 -18.57 -50.77
N THR A 346 -6.10 -19.25 -50.77
CA THR A 346 -5.64 -20.09 -51.90
C THR A 346 -5.41 -21.55 -51.50
N THR A 347 -5.04 -21.77 -50.24
CA THR A 347 -4.76 -23.07 -49.67
C THR A 347 -5.50 -23.20 -48.35
N MET A 348 -6.15 -24.34 -48.16
CA MET A 348 -6.81 -24.74 -46.93
C MET A 348 -5.93 -25.74 -46.19
N TRP A 349 -5.58 -25.44 -44.95
CA TRP A 349 -4.86 -26.34 -44.05
C TRP A 349 -5.80 -26.99 -43.06
N VAL A 350 -5.65 -28.31 -42.92
CA VAL A 350 -6.46 -29.14 -42.02
C VAL A 350 -5.54 -29.93 -41.12
N THR A 351 -5.73 -29.81 -39.81
CA THR A 351 -4.98 -30.61 -38.82
C THR A 351 -5.64 -31.98 -38.63
N ASP A 352 -4.83 -33.04 -38.66
CA ASP A 352 -5.18 -34.41 -38.24
C ASP A 352 -4.63 -34.62 -36.82
N ARG A 353 -5.51 -34.96 -35.87
CA ARG A 353 -5.13 -35.19 -34.46
C ARG A 353 -4.33 -36.48 -34.23
N GLY A 354 -4.16 -37.30 -35.27
CA GLY A 354 -3.59 -38.64 -35.14
C GLY A 354 -4.58 -39.63 -34.51
N ILE A 355 -4.18 -40.90 -34.45
CA ILE A 355 -4.97 -41.94 -33.80
C ILE A 355 -4.23 -42.35 -32.53
N TYR A 356 -4.83 -42.07 -31.39
CA TYR A 356 -4.35 -42.51 -30.09
C TYR A 356 -4.98 -43.86 -29.77
N ASP A 357 -4.14 -44.86 -29.50
CA ASP A 357 -4.57 -46.15 -29.01
C ASP A 357 -4.52 -46.10 -27.48
N GLU A 358 -5.70 -46.15 -26.86
CA GLU A 358 -5.86 -46.09 -25.41
C GLU A 358 -5.29 -47.33 -24.71
N GLU A 359 -5.30 -48.50 -25.36
CA GLU A 359 -4.78 -49.74 -24.77
C GLU A 359 -3.25 -49.72 -24.69
N THR A 360 -2.59 -49.23 -25.74
CA THR A 360 -1.12 -49.14 -25.79
C THR A 360 -0.58 -47.82 -25.26
N SER A 361 -1.45 -46.83 -25.03
CA SER A 361 -1.10 -45.44 -24.68
C SER A 361 -0.11 -44.82 -25.68
N GLN A 362 -0.25 -45.14 -26.96
CA GLN A 362 0.62 -44.65 -28.04
C GLN A 362 -0.20 -44.12 -29.20
N TYR A 363 0.36 -43.12 -29.88
CA TYR A 363 -0.18 -42.72 -31.18
C TYR A 363 0.23 -43.75 -32.23
N THR A 364 -0.74 -44.50 -32.72
CA THR A 364 -0.54 -45.40 -33.88
C THR A 364 -0.35 -44.61 -35.17
N LYS A 365 -0.76 -43.33 -35.17
CA LYS A 365 -0.53 -42.38 -36.24
C LYS A 365 -0.20 -41.00 -35.68
N ALA A 366 0.94 -40.45 -36.09
CA ALA A 366 1.38 -39.12 -35.69
C ALA A 366 0.46 -38.02 -36.26
N PRO A 367 0.17 -36.96 -35.50
CA PRO A 367 -0.54 -35.77 -35.99
C PRO A 367 0.17 -35.14 -37.20
N LYS A 368 -0.62 -34.59 -38.13
CA LYS A 368 -0.10 -33.93 -39.35
C LYS A 368 -0.99 -32.75 -39.76
N ILE A 369 -0.44 -31.87 -40.58
CA ILE A 369 -1.21 -30.84 -41.27
C ILE A 369 -1.24 -31.19 -42.75
N TYR A 370 -2.44 -31.23 -43.31
CA TYR A 370 -2.68 -31.46 -44.73
C TYR A 370 -3.07 -30.13 -45.39
N ALA A 371 -2.49 -29.86 -46.55
CA ALA A 371 -2.79 -28.67 -47.36
C ALA A 371 -3.59 -29.08 -48.59
N TYR A 372 -4.69 -28.37 -48.85
CA TYR A 372 -5.60 -28.58 -49.96
C TYR A 372 -5.73 -27.29 -50.74
N SER A 373 -5.51 -27.30 -52.06
CA SER A 373 -5.74 -26.11 -52.87
C SER A 373 -7.22 -25.77 -52.90
N LEU A 374 -7.55 -24.50 -52.67
CA LEU A 374 -8.92 -24.02 -52.83
C LEU A 374 -9.24 -23.83 -54.31
N PRO A 375 -10.39 -24.32 -54.78
CA PRO A 375 -10.88 -24.00 -56.11
C PRO A 375 -11.14 -22.49 -56.22
N LYS A 376 -10.72 -21.91 -57.34
CA LYS A 376 -10.87 -20.47 -57.64
C LYS A 376 -12.30 -20.10 -58.00
#